data_AF-A0A933VE85-F1
#
_entry.id   AF-A0A933VE85-F1
#
_cell.length_a   1.000
_cell.length_b   1.000
_cell.length_c   1.000
_cell.angle_alpha   90.00
_cell.angle_beta   90.00
_cell.angle_gamma   90.00
#
_symmetry.space_group_name_H-M   'P 1'
#
loop_
_entity.id
_entity.type
_entity.pdbx_description
1 polymer ?
#
loop_
_entity_poly.entity_id
_entity_poly.type
_entity_poly.pdbx_seq_one_letter_code
_entity_poly.pdbx_strand_id
1 'polypeptide(L)'
;MKHIHSDLCGNLSSQLPDYLDGEAREAICRAIEEHLAECEDCRIVIDTMKKTITLYREAPLETVPSDVHRRLVRVLNLDDIIEAK
;
A
#
# COMPACT_ATOMS: atom_id res chain seq x y z
N MET A 1 -7.11 1.79 -15.96
CA MET A 1 -7.19 3.20 -16.41
C MET A 1 -5.94 3.45 -17.26
N LYS A 2 -6.06 3.66 -18.58
CA LYS A 2 -4.91 3.87 -19.47
C LYS A 2 -4.72 5.37 -19.67
N HIS A 3 -3.80 5.97 -18.92
CA HIS A 3 -3.31 7.32 -19.19
C HIS A 3 -2.09 7.24 -20.11
N ILE A 4 -1.93 8.22 -21.00
CA ILE A 4 -0.73 8.35 -21.85
C ILE A 4 0.30 9.11 -21.02
N HIS A 5 1.30 8.39 -20.52
CA HIS A 5 2.32 8.94 -19.62
C HIS A 5 3.46 9.59 -20.40
N SER A 6 3.82 10.83 -20.04
CA SER A 6 5.13 11.41 -20.35
C SER A 6 6.23 10.66 -19.57
N ASP A 7 7.47 10.65 -20.07
CA ASP A 7 8.62 9.97 -19.46
C ASP A 7 8.84 10.34 -17.97
N LEU A 8 8.40 11.53 -17.54
CA LEU A 8 8.49 11.96 -16.15
C LEU A 8 7.44 11.28 -15.23
N CYS A 9 6.22 11.01 -15.73
CA CYS A 9 5.18 10.30 -14.97
C CYS A 9 5.53 8.81 -14.78
N GLY A 10 6.15 8.19 -15.78
CA GLY A 10 6.52 6.77 -15.74
C GLY A 10 7.58 6.46 -14.68
N ASN A 11 8.57 7.35 -14.53
CA ASN A 11 9.62 7.20 -13.52
C ASN A 11 9.10 7.36 -12.08
N LEU A 12 8.06 8.18 -11.89
CA LEU A 12 7.44 8.42 -10.59
C LEU A 12 6.83 7.14 -10.01
N SER A 13 6.32 6.24 -10.84
CA SER A 13 5.67 5.00 -10.41
C SER A 13 6.55 4.13 -9.51
N SER A 14 7.88 4.16 -9.70
CA SER A 14 8.83 3.39 -8.89
C SER A 14 9.08 3.98 -7.51
N GLN A 15 8.87 5.30 -7.36
CA GLN A 15 9.14 6.06 -6.14
C GLN A 15 7.88 6.35 -5.31
N LEU A 16 6.69 6.12 -5.90
CA LEU A 16 5.41 6.35 -5.25
C LEU A 16 5.18 5.53 -3.97
N PRO A 17 5.56 4.24 -3.88
CA PRO A 17 5.39 3.47 -2.64
C PRO A 17 6.09 4.14 -1.45
N ASP A 18 7.40 4.39 -1.58
CA ASP A 18 8.21 5.05 -0.55
C ASP A 18 7.66 6.44 -0.21
N TYR A 19 7.14 7.19 -1.19
CA TYR A 19 6.51 8.48 -0.95
C TYR A 19 5.20 8.37 -0.15
N LEU A 20 4.35 7.39 -0.47
CA LEU A 20 3.08 7.17 0.22
C LEU A 20 3.28 6.66 1.66
N ASP A 21 4.35 5.90 1.89
CA ASP A 21 4.74 5.39 3.21
C ASP A 21 5.56 6.41 4.03
N GLY A 22 5.99 7.52 3.41
CA GLY A 22 6.76 8.57 4.06
C GLY A 22 8.26 8.25 4.23
N GLU A 23 8.76 7.26 3.50
CA GLU A 23 10.13 6.77 3.53
C GLU A 23 11.00 7.32 2.39
N ALA A 24 10.39 8.03 1.43
CA ALA A 24 11.10 8.66 0.32
C ALA A 24 12.07 9.76 0.80
N ARG A 25 13.19 9.88 0.09
CA ARG A 25 14.16 10.97 0.31
C ARG A 25 13.52 12.32 -0.04
N GLU A 26 13.92 13.37 0.66
CA GLU A 26 13.38 14.73 0.48
C GLU A 26 13.43 15.21 -1.00
N ALA A 27 14.51 14.91 -1.71
CA ALA A 27 14.65 15.27 -3.13
C ALA A 27 13.58 14.60 -4.02
N ILE A 28 13.16 13.38 -3.65
CA ILE A 28 12.12 12.62 -4.35
C ILE A 28 10.74 13.18 -3.99
N CYS A 29 10.49 13.49 -2.72
CA CYS A 29 9.24 14.15 -2.29
C CYS A 29 9.02 15.46 -3.06
N ARG A 30 10.06 16.27 -3.18
CA ARG A 30 10.01 17.54 -3.91
C ARG A 30 9.71 17.34 -5.39
N ALA A 31 10.40 16.41 -6.05
CA ALA A 31 10.16 16.10 -7.47
C ALA A 31 8.73 15.59 -7.72
N ILE A 32 8.18 14.80 -6.78
CA ILE A 32 6.79 14.35 -6.82
C ILE A 32 5.85 15.54 -6.67
N GLU A 33 6.05 16.39 -5.67
CA GLU A 33 5.20 17.56 -5.40
C GLU A 33 5.18 18.56 -6.58
N GLU A 34 6.35 18.83 -7.17
CA GLU A 34 6.48 19.64 -8.39
C GLU A 34 5.70 19.03 -9.56
N HIS A 35 5.75 17.71 -9.73
CA HIS A 35 4.97 17.03 -10.76
C HIS A 35 3.46 17.11 -10.51
N LEU A 36 3.02 16.94 -9.26
CA LEU A 36 1.61 16.99 -8.89
C LEU A 36 1.02 18.39 -9.07
N ALA A 37 1.83 19.46 -8.93
CA ALA A 37 1.38 20.82 -9.22
C ALA A 37 0.90 20.97 -10.68
N GLU A 38 1.56 20.29 -11.61
CA GLU A 38 1.33 20.44 -13.06
C GLU A 38 0.47 19.31 -13.68
N CYS A 39 0.29 18.19 -12.98
CA CYS A 39 -0.42 17.02 -13.52
C CYS A 39 -1.69 16.67 -12.70
N GLU A 40 -2.86 16.90 -13.28
CA GLU A 40 -4.15 16.52 -12.68
C GLU A 40 -4.35 15.00 -12.58
N ASP A 41 -3.98 14.26 -13.62
CA ASP A 41 -4.13 12.80 -13.65
C ASP A 41 -3.33 12.13 -12.52
N CYS A 42 -2.09 12.56 -12.28
CA CYS A 42 -1.26 12.02 -11.21
C CYS A 42 -1.78 12.41 -9.82
N ARG A 43 -2.38 13.60 -9.65
CA ARG A 43 -3.09 13.97 -8.41
C ARG A 43 -4.23 13.01 -8.13
N ILE A 44 -5.07 12.72 -9.14
CA ILE A 44 -6.18 11.77 -8.99
C ILE A 44 -5.67 10.38 -8.59
N VAL A 45 -4.59 9.90 -9.22
CA VAL A 45 -3.98 8.60 -8.88
C VAL A 45 -3.51 8.58 -7.42
N ILE A 46 -2.72 9.57 -6.98
CA ILE A 46 -2.20 9.61 -5.61
C ILE A 46 -3.33 9.75 -4.59
N ASP A 47 -4.31 10.61 -4.84
CA ASP A 47 -5.45 10.79 -3.93
C ASP A 47 -6.27 9.51 -3.81
N THR A 48 -6.45 8.79 -4.92
CA THR A 48 -7.12 7.48 -4.92
C THR A 48 -6.33 6.47 -4.09
N MET A 49 -5.01 6.38 -4.29
CA MET A 49 -4.15 5.48 -3.51
C MET A 49 -4.16 5.81 -2.03
N LYS A 50 -4.05 7.09 -1.65
CA LYS A 50 -4.13 7.54 -0.24
C LYS A 50 -5.47 7.14 0.39
N LYS A 51 -6.58 7.33 -0.32
CA LYS A 51 -7.91 6.89 0.15
C LYS A 51 -7.97 5.38 0.32
N THR A 52 -7.43 4.60 -0.63
CA THR A 52 -7.37 3.14 -0.50
C THR A 52 -6.55 2.71 0.72
N ILE A 53 -5.41 3.36 0.99
CA ILE A 53 -4.58 3.10 2.17
C ILE A 53 -5.37 3.40 3.45
N THR A 54 -6.03 4.56 3.54
CA THR A 54 -6.87 4.93 4.68
C THR A 54 -7.97 3.89 4.91
N LEU A 55 -8.73 3.54 3.88
CA LEU A 55 -9.79 2.54 3.96
C LEU A 55 -9.27 1.18 4.45
N TYR A 56 -8.10 0.74 3.95
CA TYR A 56 -7.50 -0.51 4.39
C TYR A 56 -7.04 -0.47 5.85
N ARG A 57 -6.45 0.65 6.30
CA ARG A 57 -5.98 0.83 7.69
C ARG A 57 -7.13 0.93 8.69
N GLU A 58 -8.25 1.53 8.28
CA GLU A 58 -9.44 1.71 9.12
C GLU A 58 -10.43 0.54 9.03
N ALA A 59 -10.26 -0.36 8.06
CA ALA A 59 -11.13 -1.51 7.91
C ALA A 59 -11.09 -2.37 9.19
N PRO A 60 -12.27 -2.79 9.71
CA PRO A 60 -12.30 -3.68 10.86
C PRO A 60 -11.59 -4.99 10.50
N LEU A 61 -10.56 -5.32 11.26
CA LEU A 61 -9.90 -6.61 11.17
C LEU A 61 -10.81 -7.65 11.82
N GLU A 62 -11.52 -8.43 11.01
CA GLU A 62 -12.18 -9.62 11.53
C GLU A 62 -11.13 -10.61 12.01
N THR A 63 -11.36 -11.14 13.21
CA THR A 63 -10.48 -12.19 13.74
C THR A 63 -10.78 -13.50 13.02
N VAL A 64 -9.73 -14.23 12.66
CA VAL A 64 -9.90 -15.56 12.09
C VAL A 64 -10.60 -16.44 13.13
N PRO A 65 -11.73 -17.11 12.78
CA PRO A 65 -12.40 -18.02 13.69
C PRO A 65 -11.43 -19.09 14.22
N SER A 66 -11.48 -19.33 15.53
CA SER A 66 -10.48 -20.17 16.22
C SER A 66 -10.41 -21.61 15.70
N ASP A 67 -11.52 -22.13 15.18
CA ASP A 67 -11.62 -23.45 14.56
C ASP A 67 -10.91 -23.51 13.20
N VAL A 68 -11.04 -22.46 12.39
CA VAL A 68 -10.34 -22.32 11.11
C VAL A 68 -8.83 -22.23 11.35
N HIS A 69 -8.40 -21.39 12.29
CA HIS A 69 -6.99 -21.27 12.67
C HIS A 69 -6.42 -22.62 13.13
N ARG A 70 -7.12 -23.32 14.03
CA ARG A 70 -6.69 -24.63 14.55
C ARG A 70 -6.58 -25.69 13.45
N ARG A 71 -7.54 -25.72 12.52
CA ARG A 71 -7.51 -26.65 11.37
C ARG A 71 -6.33 -26.36 10.46
N LEU A 72 -6.07 -25.08 10.17
CA LEU A 72 -4.94 -24.66 9.34
C LEU A 72 -3.61 -25.10 9.97
N VAL A 73 -3.40 -24.79 11.25
CA VAL A 73 -2.19 -25.17 11.98
C VAL A 73 -1.95 -26.68 11.92
N ARG A 74 -2.98 -27.49 12.18
CA ARG A 74 -2.87 -28.95 12.13
C ARG A 74 -2.49 -29.46 10.73
N VAL A 75 -3.10 -28.92 9.67
CA VAL A 75 -2.80 -29.33 8.29
C VAL A 75 -1.36 -28.98 7.90
N LEU A 76 -0.84 -27.88 8.45
CA LEU A 76 0.53 -27.43 8.21
C LEU A 76 1.55 -28.07 9.17
N ASN A 77 1.12 -28.92 10.12
CA ASN A 77 1.94 -29.49 11.19
C ASN A 77 2.69 -28.43 12.02
N LEU A 78 2.01 -27.32 12.35
CA LEU A 78 2.56 -26.19 13.10
C LEU A 78 2.07 -26.15 14.56
N ASP A 79 1.79 -27.30 15.16
CA ASP A 79 1.11 -27.40 16.45
C ASP A 79 1.83 -26.64 17.58
N ASP A 80 3.16 -26.49 17.48
CA ASP A 80 4.00 -25.72 18.41
C ASP A 80 3.64 -24.21 18.46
N ILE A 81 2.99 -23.66 17.43
CA ILE A 81 2.57 -22.24 17.37
C ILE A 81 1.33 -21.97 18.24
N ILE A 82 0.56 -23.00 18.59
CA ILE A 82 -0.66 -22.85 19.42
C ILE A 82 -0.31 -22.76 20.92
N GLU A 83 0.80 -23.35 21.35
CA GLU A 83 1.19 -23.42 22.77
C GLU A 83 1.93 -22.17 23.27
N ALA A 84 2.41 -21.31 22.37
CA ALA A 84 3.02 -20.04 22.72
C ALA A 84 1.94 -18.98 23.01
N LYS A 85 1.37 -19.03 24.22
CA LYS A 85 0.56 -17.94 24.78
C LYS A 85 1.02 -17.57 26.19
#